data_AF-A0A640QKB6-F1
#
_entry.id   AF-A0A640QKB6-F1
#
_cell.length_a   1.000
_cell.length_b   1.000
_cell.length_c   1.000
_cell.angle_alpha   90.00
_cell.angle_beta   90.00
_cell.angle_gamma   90.00
#
_symmetry.space_group_name_H-M   'P 1'
#
loop_
_entity.id
_entity.type
_entity.pdbx_description
1 polymer ?
#
loop_
_entity_poly.entity_id
_entity_poly.type
_entity_poly.pdbx_seq_one_letter_code
_entity_poly.pdbx_strand_id
1 'polypeptide(L)'
;MKDHEIREPAVLMTAAERLQIDASGITAYGSVIPIDCLSKRELQVAHKIMEGCSNKVIASELFISERTVKFHCANIYKKLNISNRSALIAGCFRTLYQEATSL
;
A
#
# COMPACT_ATOMS: atom_id res chain seq x y z
N MET A 1 20.06 -35.63 13.52
CA MET A 1 19.24 -34.98 12.48
C MET A 1 17.82 -34.97 13.02
N LYS A 2 17.29 -33.81 13.42
CA LYS A 2 15.90 -33.67 13.84
C LYS A 2 15.17 -33.05 12.67
N ASP A 3 14.20 -33.78 12.13
CA ASP A 3 13.33 -33.32 11.07
C ASP A 3 12.72 -31.97 11.47
N HIS A 4 13.07 -30.91 10.74
CA HIS A 4 12.38 -29.63 10.87
C HIS A 4 11.05 -29.80 10.16
N GLU A 5 10.05 -30.21 10.93
CA GLU A 5 8.66 -30.21 10.54
C GLU A 5 8.29 -28.80 10.09
N ILE A 6 8.12 -28.61 8.77
CA ILE A 6 7.57 -27.38 8.22
C ILE A 6 6.12 -27.37 8.70
N ARG A 7 5.84 -26.63 9.78
CA ARG A 7 4.47 -26.38 10.21
C ARG A 7 3.73 -25.78 9.01
N GLU A 8 2.67 -26.48 8.58
CA GLU A 8 1.59 -25.96 7.75
C GLU A 8 1.36 -24.48 8.09
N PRO A 9 1.24 -23.57 7.10
CA PRO A 9 1.12 -22.13 7.34
C PRO A 9 -0.27 -21.86 7.92
N ALA A 10 -0.44 -22.16 9.19
CA ALA A 10 -1.56 -21.70 10.00
C ALA A 10 -1.53 -20.18 9.90
N VAL A 11 -2.48 -19.64 9.13
CA VAL A 11 -2.88 -18.24 8.99
C VAL A 11 -2.11 -17.36 9.98
N LEU A 12 -1.09 -16.65 9.47
CA LEU A 12 -0.06 -15.97 10.27
C LEU A 12 -0.61 -15.03 11.38
N MET A 13 -1.92 -14.71 11.39
CA MET A 13 -2.62 -14.02 12.47
C MET A 13 -4.11 -14.41 12.53
N THR A 14 -4.63 -14.68 13.72
CA THR A 14 -6.06 -14.78 14.03
C THR A 14 -6.78 -13.43 13.85
N ALA A 15 -8.10 -13.45 13.71
CA ALA A 15 -8.90 -12.22 13.58
C ALA A 15 -8.73 -11.26 14.77
N ALA A 16 -8.49 -11.80 15.97
CA ALA A 16 -8.24 -11.02 17.17
C ALA A 16 -6.82 -10.42 17.19
N GLU A 17 -5.82 -11.13 16.68
CA GLU A 17 -4.45 -10.60 16.55
C GLU A 17 -4.37 -9.49 15.51
N ARG A 18 -5.19 -9.55 14.45
CA ARG A 18 -5.34 -8.43 13.50
C ARG A 18 -5.76 -7.14 14.24
N LEU A 19 -6.77 -7.21 15.10
CA LEU A 19 -7.30 -6.06 15.85
C LEU A 19 -6.29 -5.44 16.83
N GLN A 20 -5.39 -6.23 17.45
CA GLN A 20 -4.48 -5.75 18.49
C GLN A 20 -3.25 -4.95 18.00
N ILE A 21 -3.00 -4.91 16.69
CA ILE A 21 -1.91 -4.11 16.09
C ILE A 21 -2.27 -2.60 16.01
N ASP A 22 -3.52 -2.22 16.30
CA ASP A 22 -4.05 -0.87 16.07
C ASP A 22 -3.53 0.24 17.02
N ALA A 23 -2.99 -0.12 18.19
CA ALA A 23 -2.73 0.87 19.25
C ALA A 23 -1.56 1.82 18.94
N SER A 24 -0.78 1.56 17.88
CA SER A 24 0.38 2.37 17.48
C SER A 24 0.13 3.33 16.30
N GLY A 25 -1.13 3.65 15.99
CA GLY A 25 -1.46 4.79 15.12
C GLY A 25 -1.28 4.56 13.62
N ILE A 26 -1.25 3.30 13.19
CA ILE A 26 -1.48 2.93 11.79
C ILE A 26 -2.86 2.30 11.76
N THR A 27 -3.71 2.71 10.82
CA THR A 27 -5.03 2.11 10.49
C THR A 27 -6.26 2.78 11.11
N ALA A 28 -6.84 3.70 10.35
CA ALA A 28 -8.30 3.68 10.19
C ALA A 28 -8.64 2.32 9.56
N TYR A 29 -9.17 1.41 10.38
CA TYR A 29 -9.65 0.10 9.96
C TYR A 29 -10.85 0.27 9.01
N GLY A 30 -10.74 -0.25 7.79
CA GLY A 30 -11.91 -0.48 6.92
C GLY A 30 -12.11 0.41 5.70
N SER A 31 -11.25 1.41 5.44
CA SER A 31 -11.41 2.21 4.21
C SER A 31 -10.67 1.56 3.04
N VAL A 32 -11.42 0.96 2.11
CA VAL A 32 -10.98 0.70 0.74
C VAL A 32 -10.39 2.00 0.20
N ILE A 33 -9.16 1.98 -0.34
CA ILE A 33 -8.56 3.20 -0.88
C ILE A 33 -9.31 3.58 -2.17
N PRO A 34 -9.99 4.74 -2.25
CA PRO A 34 -10.72 5.15 -3.45
C PRO A 34 -9.75 5.69 -4.51
N ILE A 35 -9.09 4.80 -5.25
CA ILE A 35 -8.11 5.18 -6.27
C ILE A 35 -8.70 6.00 -7.43
N ASP A 36 -10.02 5.94 -7.63
CA ASP A 36 -10.75 6.66 -8.67
C ASP A 36 -10.68 8.19 -8.52
N CYS A 37 -10.36 8.70 -7.32
CA CYS A 37 -10.19 10.13 -7.09
C CYS A 37 -8.82 10.67 -7.59
N LEU A 38 -7.90 9.77 -7.97
CA LEU A 38 -6.60 10.14 -8.49
C LEU A 38 -6.71 10.52 -9.97
N SER A 39 -5.99 11.58 -10.35
CA SER A 39 -5.79 11.90 -11.76
C SER A 39 -5.01 10.78 -12.44
N LYS A 40 -5.12 10.69 -13.77
CA LYS A 40 -4.35 9.73 -14.58
C LYS A 40 -2.87 9.71 -14.22
N ARG A 41 -2.30 10.90 -13.96
CA ARG A 41 -0.88 11.03 -13.63
C ARG A 41 -0.55 10.56 -12.22
N GLU A 42 -1.40 10.88 -11.25
CA GLU A 42 -1.25 10.38 -9.88
C GLU A 42 -1.41 8.86 -9.82
N LEU A 43 -2.31 8.28 -10.63
CA LEU A 43 -2.50 6.84 -10.74
C LEU A 43 -1.25 6.15 -11.32
N GLN A 44 -0.63 6.71 -12.36
CA GLN A 44 0.67 6.22 -12.87
C GLN A 44 1.75 6.23 -11.79
N VAL A 45 1.85 7.31 -11.01
CA VAL A 45 2.83 7.42 -9.92
C VAL A 45 2.53 6.41 -8.82
N ALA A 46 1.26 6.27 -8.40
CA ALA A 46 0.83 5.29 -7.40
C ALA A 46 1.14 3.86 -7.85
N HIS A 47 0.90 3.52 -9.11
CA HIS A 47 1.24 2.20 -9.67
C HIS A 47 2.74 1.90 -9.55
N LYS A 48 3.59 2.84 -9.96
CA LYS A 48 5.04 2.69 -9.82
C LYS A 48 5.50 2.62 -8.36
N ILE A 49 4.79 3.29 -7.44
CA ILE A 49 5.03 3.12 -6.00
C ILE A 49 4.76 1.67 -5.57
N MET A 50 3.65 1.09 -6.04
CA MET A 50 3.26 -0.30 -5.75
C MET A 50 4.23 -1.32 -6.36
N GLU A 51 4.84 -1.01 -7.50
CA GLU A 51 5.94 -1.81 -8.07
C GLU A 51 7.26 -1.72 -7.26
N GLY A 52 7.32 -0.88 -6.22
CA GLY A 52 8.53 -0.69 -5.40
C GLY A 52 9.52 0.33 -5.95
N CYS A 53 9.19 1.07 -7.01
CA CYS A 53 10.11 2.02 -7.65
C CYS A 53 10.40 3.23 -6.73
N SER A 54 11.66 3.64 -6.67
CA SER A 54 12.08 4.88 -6.00
C SER A 54 11.65 6.13 -6.80
N ASN A 55 11.58 7.30 -6.17
CA ASN A 55 11.21 8.54 -6.87
C ASN A 55 12.12 8.85 -8.07
N LYS A 56 13.41 8.48 -7.99
CA LYS A 56 14.37 8.62 -9.09
C LYS A 56 14.00 7.74 -10.28
N VAL A 57 13.63 6.49 -10.03
CA VAL A 57 13.19 5.56 -11.08
C VAL A 57 11.87 6.03 -11.69
N ILE A 58 10.90 6.42 -10.86
CA ILE A 58 9.61 6.97 -11.31
C ILE A 58 9.82 8.21 -12.19
N ALA A 59 10.70 9.12 -11.76
CA ALA A 59 11.05 10.32 -12.51
C ALA A 59 11.57 9.99 -13.91
N SER A 60 12.50 9.02 -13.98
CA SER A 60 13.07 8.55 -15.24
C SER A 60 12.02 7.91 -16.16
N GLU A 61 11.25 6.96 -15.66
CA GLU A 61 10.28 6.21 -16.47
C GLU A 61 9.12 7.08 -16.95
N LEU A 62 8.75 8.08 -16.15
CA LEU A 62 7.64 8.95 -16.44
C LEU A 62 8.07 10.28 -17.09
N PHE A 63 9.36 10.46 -17.39
CA PHE A 63 9.93 11.67 -18.01
C PHE A 63 9.57 12.97 -17.27
N ILE A 64 9.70 12.98 -15.94
CA ILE A 64 9.48 14.15 -15.08
C ILE A 64 10.59 14.28 -14.03
N SER A 65 10.67 15.41 -13.34
CA SER A 65 11.65 15.59 -12.26
C SER A 65 11.28 14.82 -11.00
N GLU A 66 12.27 14.44 -10.18
CA GLU A 66 12.02 13.87 -8.83
C GLU A 66 11.19 14.81 -7.94
N ARG A 67 11.35 16.13 -8.11
CA ARG A 67 10.52 17.13 -7.43
C ARG A 67 9.05 17.00 -7.84
N THR A 68 8.78 16.80 -9.12
CA THR A 68 7.43 16.58 -9.65
C THR A 68 6.84 15.27 -9.15
N VAL A 69 7.64 14.20 -9.03
CA VAL A 69 7.20 12.95 -8.39
C VAL A 69 6.80 13.20 -6.94
N LYS A 70 7.64 13.89 -6.16
CA LYS A 70 7.32 14.26 -4.76
C LYS A 70 6.03 15.06 -4.64
N PHE A 71 5.79 15.98 -5.58
CA PHE A 71 4.53 16.74 -5.67
C PHE A 71 3.32 15.82 -5.92
N HIS A 72 3.40 14.91 -6.89
CA HIS A 72 2.34 13.91 -7.11
C HIS A 72 2.12 13.03 -5.88
N CYS A 73 3.18 12.56 -5.20
CA CYS A 73 3.07 11.79 -3.96
C CYS A 73 2.30 12.56 -2.88
N ALA A 74 2.63 13.84 -2.66
CA ALA A 74 1.94 14.68 -1.68
C ALA A 74 0.44 14.81 -2.00
N ASN A 75 0.09 15.00 -3.28
CA ASN A 75 -1.31 15.08 -3.69
C ASN A 75 -2.04 13.75 -3.54
N ILE A 76 -1.39 12.62 -3.89
CA ILE A 76 -1.93 11.27 -3.68
C ILE A 76 -2.25 11.08 -2.20
N TYR A 77 -1.28 11.35 -1.32
CA TYR A 77 -1.46 11.15 0.11
C TYR A 77 -2.57 12.03 0.68
N LYS A 78 -2.66 13.28 0.23
CA LYS A 78 -3.74 14.19 0.60
C LYS A 78 -5.11 13.70 0.12
N LYS A 79 -5.22 13.27 -1.14
CA LYS A 79 -6.48 12.80 -1.73
C LYS A 79 -6.99 11.51 -1.10
N LEU A 80 -6.07 10.61 -0.74
CA LEU A 80 -6.39 9.34 -0.13
C LEU A 80 -6.46 9.42 1.41
N ASN A 81 -6.20 10.59 1.99
CA ASN A 81 -6.15 10.82 3.43
C ASN A 81 -5.22 9.85 4.18
N ILE A 82 -4.00 9.68 3.64
CA ILE A 82 -2.96 8.81 4.21
C ILE A 82 -1.70 9.61 4.50
N SER A 83 -0.88 9.10 5.41
CA SER A 83 0.27 9.85 5.91
C SER A 83 1.53 9.72 5.05
N ASN A 84 1.72 8.59 4.38
CA ASN A 84 2.99 8.30 3.70
C ASN A 84 2.89 7.17 2.66
N ARG A 85 4.05 6.90 2.03
CA ARG A 85 4.25 5.85 1.03
C ARG A 85 3.87 4.46 1.56
N SER A 86 4.27 4.13 2.78
CA SER A 86 4.00 2.81 3.38
C SER A 86 2.51 2.62 3.62
N ALA A 87 1.81 3.68 4.05
CA ALA A 87 0.35 3.67 4.19
C ALA A 87 -0.36 3.45 2.85
N LEU A 88 0.14 4.05 1.75
CA LEU A 88 -0.37 3.80 0.40
C LEU A 88 -0.24 2.31 0.03
N ILE A 89 0.97 1.75 0.20
CA ILE A 89 1.25 0.35 -0.12
C ILE A 89 0.39 -0.60 0.71
N ALA A 90 0.33 -0.38 2.03
CA ALA A 90 -0.45 -1.22 2.93
C ALA A 90 -1.95 -1.17 2.60
N GLY A 91 -2.50 0.00 2.29
CA GLY A 91 -3.91 0.12 1.97
C GLY A 91 -4.26 -0.48 0.60
N CYS A 92 -3.42 -0.30 -0.42
CA CYS A 92 -3.62 -0.97 -1.71
C CYS A 92 -3.56 -2.50 -1.57
N PHE A 93 -2.59 -3.02 -0.80
CA PHE A 93 -2.52 -4.45 -0.50
C PHE A 93 -3.78 -4.96 0.20
N ARG A 94 -4.30 -4.22 1.19
CA ARG A 94 -5.55 -4.56 1.87
C ARG A 94 -6.73 -4.65 0.91
N THR A 95 -6.89 -3.67 0.02
CA THR A 95 -7.97 -3.67 -0.99
C THR A 95 -7.89 -4.90 -1.89
N LEU A 96 -6.69 -5.23 -2.42
CA LEU A 96 -6.49 -6.40 -3.27
C LEU A 96 -6.84 -7.72 -2.57
N TYR A 97 -6.49 -7.88 -1.30
CA TYR A 97 -6.79 -9.10 -0.54
C TYR A 97 -8.27 -9.20 -0.16
N GLN A 98 -8.95 -8.08 0.11
CA GLN A 98 -10.38 -8.07 0.39
C GLN A 98 -11.20 -8.47 -0.84
N GLU A 99 -10.79 -8.03 -2.04
CA GLU A 99 -11.41 -8.46 -3.30
C GLU A 99 -11.20 -9.95 -3.56
N ALA A 100 -9.97 -10.46 -3.36
CA ALA A 100 -9.65 -11.87 -3.56
C ALA A 100 -10.36 -12.82 -2.58
N THR A 101 -10.72 -12.34 -1.39
CA THR A 101 -11.45 -13.14 -0.36
C THR A 101 -12.97 -13.07 -0.54
N SER A 102 -13.47 -12.15 -1.39
CA SER A 102 -14.91 -11.99 -1.67
C SER A 102 -15.39 -12.80 -2.89
N LEU A 103 -14.51 -13.63 -3.47
CA LEU A 103 -14.76 -14.59 -4.55
C LEU A 103 -14.80 -16.02 -3.98
#